data_AF-A0A1T4YRX5-F1
#
_entry.id   AF-A0A1T4YRX5-F1
#
_cell.length_a   1.000
_cell.length_b   1.000
_cell.length_c   1.000
_cell.angle_alpha   90.00
_cell.angle_beta   90.00
_cell.angle_gamma   90.00
#
_symmetry.space_group_name_H-M   'P 1'
#
loop_
_entity.id
_entity.type
_entity.pdbx_description
1 polymer ?
#
loop_
_entity_poly.entity_id
_entity_poly.type
_entity_poly.pdbx_seq_one_letter_code
_entity_poly.pdbx_strand_id
1 'polypeptide(L)' 'MNLAAIGVPGLIIILVIILIMFGPRKLPEIGGAVGKTLAEFKKSTKEIMDFDNEESEEKKKM' A
#
# COMPACT_ATOMS: atom_id res chain seq x y z
N MET A 1 24.12 -22.72 6.26
CA MET A 1 22.97 -22.24 7.06
C MET A 1 22.21 -21.23 6.23
N ASN A 2 21.03 -21.60 5.72
CA ASN A 2 20.27 -20.73 4.82
C ASN A 2 19.53 -19.66 5.65
N LEU A 3 19.72 -18.38 5.32
CA LEU A 3 19.03 -17.27 5.97
C LEU A 3 17.49 -17.41 5.90
N ALA A 4 16.99 -18.08 4.85
CA ALA A 4 15.58 -18.41 4.66
C ALA A 4 15.04 -19.50 5.64
N ALA A 5 15.91 -20.31 6.25
CA ALA A 5 15.50 -21.37 7.18
C ALA A 5 15.21 -20.86 8.61
N ILE A 6 15.49 -19.58 8.90
CA ILE A 6 15.26 -18.96 10.21
C ILE A 6 13.79 -18.57 10.40
N GLY A 7 12.98 -18.60 9.33
CA GLY A 7 11.53 -18.41 9.38
C GLY A 7 11.11 -17.09 10.03
N VAL A 8 9.93 -17.09 10.67
CA VAL A 8 9.38 -15.93 11.40
C VAL A 8 10.37 -15.38 12.45
N PRO A 9 11.09 -16.20 13.24
CA PRO A 9 12.11 -15.71 14.17
C PRO A 9 13.19 -14.82 13.53
N GLY A 10 13.65 -15.18 12.33
CA GLY A 10 14.68 -14.40 11.62
C GLY A 10 14.18 -13.03 11.15
N LEU A 11 12.93 -12.98 10.70
CA LEU A 11 12.27 -11.74 10.30
C LEU A 11 12.13 -10.78 11.49
N ILE A 12 11.79 -11.29 12.68
CA ILE A 12 11.67 -10.48 13.89
C ILE A 12 13.01 -9.80 14.23
N ILE A 13 14.13 -10.50 14.13
CA ILE A 13 15.46 -9.92 14.41
C ILE A 13 15.76 -8.75 13.45
N ILE A 14 15.52 -8.93 12.15
CA ILE A 14 15.72 -7.89 11.14
C ILE A 14 14.82 -6.68 11.45
N LEU A 15 13.55 -6.94 11.81
CA LEU A 15 12.58 -5.91 12.15
C LEU A 15 13.04 -5.12 13.39
N VAL A 16 13.55 -5.78 14.42
CA VAL A 16 14.10 -5.10 15.61
C VAL A 16 15.28 -4.18 15.25
N ILE A 17 16.19 -4.61 14.37
CA ILE A 17 17.32 -3.76 13.94
C ILE A 17 16.81 -2.51 13.22
N ILE A 18 15.87 -2.68 12.29
CA ILE A 18 15.22 -1.57 11.57
C ILE A 18 14.51 -0.64 12.55
N LEU A 19 13.81 -1.19 13.54
CA LEU A 19 13.13 -0.42 14.58
C LEU A 19 14.08 0.33 15.50
N ILE A 20 15.30 -0.15 15.75
CA ILE A 20 16.29 0.61 16.51
C ILE A 20 16.79 1.79 15.69
N MET A 21 17.01 1.61 14.39
CA MET A 21 17.54 2.66 13.51
C MET A 21 16.50 3.76 13.21
N PHE A 22 15.25 3.37 12.99
CA PHE A 22 14.18 4.31 12.63
C PHE A 22 13.23 4.64 13.80
N GLY A 23 13.14 3.78 14.80
CA GLY A 23 12.17 3.88 15.90
C GLY A 23 10.82 3.22 15.58
N PRO A 24 10.15 2.58 16.56
CA PRO A 24 8.85 1.90 16.38
C PRO A 24 7.71 2.84 15.99
N ARG A 25 7.85 4.14 16.24
CA ARG A 25 6.82 5.14 15.90
C ARG A 25 6.83 5.56 14.42
N LYS A 26 7.97 5.46 13.73
CA LYS A 26 8.08 5.89 12.32
C LYS A 26 7.35 4.98 11.35
N LEU A 27 7.34 3.66 11.57
CA LEU A 27 6.66 2.72 10.66
C LEU A 27 5.14 2.96 10.61
N PRO A 28 4.40 3.08 11.73
CA PRO A 28 2.98 3.43 11.70
C PRO A 28 2.70 4.82 11.12
N GLU A 29 3.56 5.79 11.39
CA GLU A 29 3.44 7.16 10.88
C GLU A 29 3.54 7.21 9.35
N ILE A 30 4.56 6.55 8.78
CA ILE A 30 4.75 6.41 7.33
C ILE A 30 3.60 5.60 6.73
N GLY A 31 3.21 4.48 7.36
CA GLY A 31 2.09 3.66 6.90
C GLY A 31 0.77 4.43 6.88
N GLY A 32 0.51 5.28 7.88
CA GLY A 32 -0.67 6.13 7.93
C GLY A 32 -0.68 7.20 6.83
N ALA A 33 0.47 7.83 6.55
CA ALA A 33 0.60 8.80 5.47
C ALA A 33 0.43 8.15 4.09
N VAL A 34 1.16 7.07 3.82
CA VAL A 34 1.08 6.31 2.56
C VAL A 34 -0.32 5.73 2.37
N GLY A 35 -0.95 5.21 3.44
CA GLY A 35 -2.30 4.66 3.39
C GLY A 35 -3.34 5.70 2.98
N LYS A 36 -3.23 6.94 3.48
CA LYS A 36 -4.10 8.05 3.05
C LYS A 36 -3.89 8.38 1.57
N THR A 37 -2.64 8.51 1.13
CA THR A 37 -2.32 8.75 -0.29
C THR A 37 -2.87 7.65 -1.19
N LEU A 38 -2.70 6.38 -0.82
CA LEU A 38 -3.23 5.24 -1.59
C LEU A 38 -4.76 5.21 -1.60
N ALA A 39 -5.41 5.58 -0.49
CA ALA A 39 -6.88 5.65 -0.42
C ALA A 39 -7.44 6.75 -1.34
N GLU A 40 -6.83 7.93 -1.34
CA GLU A 40 -7.19 9.03 -2.24
C GLU A 40 -6.90 8.65 -3.70
N PHE A 41 -5.72 8.07 -3.98
CA PHE A 41 -5.37 7.60 -5.31
C PHE A 41 -6.39 6.59 -5.84
N LYS A 42 -6.75 5.59 -5.04
CA LYS A 42 -7.77 4.59 -5.39
C LYS A 42 -9.12 5.24 -5.71
N LYS A 43 -9.53 6.25 -4.94
CA LYS A 43 -10.79 6.97 -5.15
C LYS A 43 -10.76 7.72 -6.48
N SER A 44 -9.73 8.52 -6.73
CA SER A 44 -9.57 9.27 -7.98
C SER A 44 -9.49 8.34 -9.20
N THR A 45 -8.76 7.24 -9.10
CA THR A 45 -8.71 6.24 -10.19
C THR A 45 -10.08 5.62 -10.46
N LYS A 46 -10.87 5.33 -9.41
CA LYS A 46 -12.21 4.78 -9.58
C LYS A 46 -13.15 5.78 -10.25
N GLU A 47 -13.11 7.04 -9.85
CA GLU A 47 -13.91 8.10 -10.49
C GLU A 47 -13.59 8.21 -11.98
N ILE A 48 -12.30 8.24 -12.36
CA ILE A 48 -11.88 8.27 -13.77
C ILE A 48 -12.39 7.05 -14.54
N MET A 49 -12.26 5.85 -13.97
CA MET A 49 -12.76 4.62 -14.61
C MET A 49 -14.29 4.62 -14.76
N ASP A 50 -15.03 5.15 -13.79
CA ASP A 50 -16.48 5.23 -13.87
C ASP A 50 -16.91 6.23 -14.97
N PHE A 51 -16.23 7.37 -15.13
CA PHE A 51 -16.48 8.33 -16.22
C PHE A 51 -16.22 7.72 -17.61
N ASP A 52 -15.12 6.99 -17.79
CA ASP A 52 -14.80 6.31 -19.06
C ASP A 52 -15.86 5.24 -19.41
N ASN A 53 -16.40 4.54 -18.40
CA ASN A 53 -17.44 3.53 -18.61
C ASN A 53 -18.81 4.14 -18.94
N GLU A 54 -19.18 5.28 -18.32
CA GLU A 54 -20.43 5.98 -18.63
C GLU A 54 -20.41 6.57 -20.05
N GLU A 55 -19.30 7.18 -20.49
CA GLU A 55 -19.16 7.69 -21.87
C GLU A 55 -19.22 6.55 -22.92
N SER A 56 -18.71 5.38 -22.56
CA SER A 56 -18.73 4.18 -23.42
C SER A 56 -20.13 3.58 -23.58
N GLU A 57 -20.96 3.63 -22.54
CA GLU A 57 -22.34 3.12 -22.55
C GLU A 57 -23.32 4.09 -23.24
N GLU A 58 -23.09 5.40 -23.17
CA GLU A 58 -23.92 6.42 -23.84
C GLU A 58 -23.70 6.41 -25.36
N LYS A 59 -22.45 6.28 -25.83
CA LYS A 59 -22.14 6.16 -27.27
C LYS A 59 -22.62 4.86 -27.93
N LYS A 60 -22.96 3.83 -27.14
CA LYS A 60 -23.46 2.54 -27.64
C LYS A 60 -25.00 2.50 -27.73
N LYS A 61 -25.69 3.48 -27.14
CA LYS A 61 -27.16 3.61 -27.15
C LYS A 61 -27.69 4.62 -28.17
N MET A 62 -26.82 5.46 -28.76
CA MET A 62 -27.10 6.25 -29.98
C MET A 62 -26.76 5.45 -31.24
#